data_AF-A0A4R8IT70-F1
#
_entry.id   AF-A0A4R8IT70-F1
#
_cell.length_a   1.000
_cell.length_b   1.000
_cell.length_c   1.000
_cell.angle_alpha   90.00
_cell.angle_beta   90.00
_cell.angle_gamma   90.00
#
_symmetry.space_group_name_H-M   'P 1'
#
loop_
_entity.id
_entity.type
_entity.pdbx_description
1 polymer ?
#
loop_
_entity_poly.entity_id
_entity_poly.type
_entity_poly.pdbx_seq_one_letter_code
_entity_poly.pdbx_strand_id
1 'polypeptide(L)' 'MLDWFFVLITGLIAYHGLTYRDESGETEIGHLLFGSIALLFCIRVLLVDIIGVV' A
#
# COMPACT_ATOMS: atom_id res chain seq x y z
N MET A 1 12.25 14.11 -4.14
CA MET A 1 11.35 13.99 -5.32
C MET A 1 11.00 12.53 -5.60
N LEU A 2 11.98 11.63 -5.63
CA LEU A 2 11.77 10.18 -5.77
C LEU A 2 10.86 9.59 -4.67
N ASP A 3 10.96 10.07 -3.44
CA ASP A 3 10.20 9.54 -2.29
C ASP A 3 8.70 9.78 -2.42
N TRP A 4 8.30 10.92 -2.97
CA TRP A 4 6.89 11.23 -3.25
C TRP A 4 6.31 10.33 -4.34
N PHE A 5 7.08 10.03 -5.39
CA PHE A 5 6.68 9.05 -6.41
C PHE A 5 6.62 7.64 -5.84
N PHE A 6 7.55 7.27 -4.96
CA PHE A 6 7.56 5.98 -4.30
C PHE A 6 6.29 5.80 -3.47
N VAL A 7 5.98 6.74 -2.58
CA VAL A 7 4.75 6.72 -1.77
C VAL A 7 3.50 6.67 -2.65
N LEU A 8 3.45 7.45 -3.73
CA LEU A 8 2.31 7.46 -4.64
C LEU A 8 2.12 6.09 -5.31
N ILE A 9 3.18 5.49 -5.86
CA ILE A 9 3.12 4.18 -6.51
C ILE A 9 2.79 3.08 -5.50
N THR A 10 3.44 3.06 -4.34
CA THR A 10 3.18 2.07 -3.29
C THR A 10 1.76 2.19 -2.74
N GLY A 11 1.24 3.41 -2.61
CA GLY A 11 -0.15 3.65 -2.22
C GLY A 11 -1.15 3.12 -3.23
N LEU A 12 -0.88 3.27 -4.53
CA LEU A 12 -1.71 2.70 -5.60
C LEU A 12 -1.69 1.16 -5.57
N ILE A 13 -0.52 0.56 -5.37
CA ILE A 13 -0.38 -0.91 -5.26
C ILE A 13 -1.13 -1.42 -4.02
N ALA A 14 -0.97 -0.75 -2.88
CA ALA A 14 -1.66 -1.10 -1.65
C ALA A 14 -3.19 -1.00 -1.82
N TYR A 15 -3.68 0.08 -2.42
CA TYR A 15 -5.10 0.25 -2.71
C TYR A 15 -5.64 -0.84 -3.62
N HIS A 16 -4.92 -1.16 -4.70
CA HIS A 16 -5.31 -2.24 -5.61
C HIS A 16 -5.34 -3.59 -4.89
N GLY A 17 -4.30 -3.94 -4.13
CA GLY A 17 -4.25 -5.20 -3.39
C GLY A 17 -5.34 -5.33 -2.32
N LEU A 18 -5.70 -4.23 -1.66
CA LEU A 18 -6.75 -4.23 -0.63
C LEU A 18 -8.17 -4.25 -1.22
N THR A 19 -8.34 -3.67 -2.41
CA THR A 19 -9.65 -3.54 -3.10
C THR A 19 -9.85 -4.64 -4.13
N TYR A 20 -8.83 -5.46 -4.41
CA TYR A 20 -8.93 -6.57 -5.35
C TYR A 20 -9.98 -7.58 -4.85
N ARG A 21 -10.88 -7.94 -5.75
CA ARG A 21 -11.91 -8.96 -5.54
C ARG A 21 -11.88 -9.88 -6.74
N ASP A 22 -12.02 -11.17 -6.49
CA ASP A 22 -12.12 -12.17 -7.54
C ASP A 22 -13.48 -12.11 -8.25
N GLU A 23 -13.68 -12.97 -9.25
CA GLU A 23 -14.92 -13.06 -10.04
C GLU A 23 -16.15 -13.45 -9.20
N SER A 24 -15.94 -14.13 -8.08
CA SER A 24 -16.99 -14.47 -7.11
C SER A 24 -17.29 -13.31 -6.15
N GLY A 25 -16.52 -12.22 -6.26
CA GLY A 25 -16.57 -11.09 -5.36
C GLY A 25 -15.96 -11.41 -3.99
N GLU A 26 -15.23 -12.50 -3.82
CA GLU A 26 -14.51 -12.78 -2.59
C GLU A 26 -13.14 -12.09 -2.59
N THR A 27 -12.60 -11.84 -1.40
CA THR A 27 -11.29 -11.23 -1.25
C THR A 27 -10.29 -12.32 -0.96
N GLU A 28 -9.37 -12.56 -1.89
CA GLU A 28 -8.31 -13.54 -1.68
C GLU A 28 -7.38 -13.08 -0.55
N ILE A 29 -7.18 -13.96 0.43
CA ILE A 29 -6.35 -13.68 1.62
C ILE A 29 -4.93 -13.23 1.21
N GLY A 30 -4.35 -13.80 0.16
CA GLY A 30 -3.03 -13.42 -0.33
C GLY A 30 -2.95 -11.95 -0.78
N HIS A 31 -3.92 -11.51 -1.58
CA HIS A 31 -4.03 -10.12 -2.03
C HIS A 31 -4.25 -9.17 -0.86
N LEU A 32 -5.10 -9.54 0.09
CA LEU A 32 -5.36 -8.74 1.29
C LEU A 32 -4.12 -8.59 2.17
N LEU A 33 -3.38 -9.68 2.42
CA LEU A 33 -2.16 -9.68 3.23
C LEU A 33 -1.06 -8.85 2.55
N PHE A 34 -0.84 -9.07 1.26
CA PHE A 34 0.15 -8.32 0.49
C PHE A 34 -0.20 -6.83 0.42
N GLY A 35 -1.47 -6.50 0.17
CA GLY A 35 -1.98 -5.13 0.17
C GLY A 35 -1.84 -4.46 1.54
N SER A 36 -2.09 -5.18 2.63
CA SER A 36 -1.93 -4.67 4.00
C SER A 36 -0.46 -4.37 4.33
N ILE A 37 0.47 -5.25 3.96
CA ILE A 37 1.91 -5.04 4.17
C ILE A 37 2.40 -3.86 3.33
N ALA A 38 1.97 -3.78 2.07
CA ALA A 38 2.29 -2.65 1.19
C ALA A 38 1.78 -1.32 1.76
N LEU A 39 0.57 -1.31 2.33
CA LEU A 39 0.01 -0.12 2.99
C LEU A 39 0.83 0.30 4.21
N LEU A 40 1.18 -0.64 5.08
CA LEU A 40 2.00 -0.37 6.27
C LEU A 40 3.36 0.21 5.88
N PHE A 41 3.98 -0.33 4.83
CA PHE A 41 5.25 0.17 4.32
C PHE A 41 5.11 1.58 3.71
N CYS A 42 4.03 1.81 2.94
CA CYS A 42 3.70 3.11 2.38
C CYS A 42 3.52 4.17 3.47
N ILE A 43 2.77 3.85 4.52
CA ILE A 43 2.55 4.75 5.67
C ILE A 43 3.86 5.03 6.39
N ARG A 44 4.69 4.00 6.62
CA ARG A 44 6.01 4.16 7.25
C ARG A 44 6.89 5.13 6.46
N VAL A 45 6.95 4.98 5.14
CA VAL A 45 7.75 5.87 4.28
C VAL A 45 7.18 7.30 4.28
N LEU A 46 5.85 7.43 4.20
CA LEU A 46 5.21 8.74 4.28
C LEU A 46 5.46 9.44 5.62
N LEU A 47 5.39 8.72 6.74
CA LEU A 47 5.60 9.31 8.07
C LEU A 47 7.07 9.61 8.38
N VAL A 48 7.95 8.64 8.15
CA VAL A 48 9.37 8.73 8.55
C VAL A 48 10.19 9.48 7.50
N ASP A 49 10.05 9.12 6.23
CA ASP A 49 10.94 9.60 5.18
C ASP A 49 10.45 10.93 4.56
N ILE A 50 9.13 11.17 4.51
CA ILE A 50 8.57 12.42 3.95
C ILE A 50 8.28 13.44 5.06
N ILE A 51 7.50 13.07 6.08
CA ILE A 51 7.05 13.99 7.13
C ILE A 51 8.14 14.19 8.20
N GLY A 52 9.06 13.24 8.36
CA GLY A 52 10.15 13.33 9.34
C GLY A 52 9.70 13.03 10.77
N VAL A 53 8.63 12.26 10.94
CA VAL A 53 8.19 11.78 12.25
C VAL A 53 9.15 10.69 12.72
N VAL A 54 9.94 10.98 13.76
CA VAL A 54 10.85 10.05 14.45
C VAL A 54 10.25 9.64 15.79
#